data_AF-A0A843XSE1-F1
#
_entry.id   AF-A0A843XSE1-F1
#
_cell.length_a   1.000
_cell.length_b   1.000
_cell.length_c   1.000
_cell.angle_alpha   90.00
_cell.angle_beta   90.00
_cell.angle_gamma   90.00
#
_symmetry.space_group_name_H-M   'P 1'
#
loop_
_entity.id
_entity.type
_entity.pdbx_description
1 polymer ?
#
loop_
_entity_poly.entity_id
_entity_poly.type
_entity_poly.pdbx_seq_one_letter_code
_entity_poly.pdbx_strand_id
1 'polypeptide(L)'
;MEASPGVCGAVPPLLSSFVDALVDFSVSGLFLPTQDDPRLDPNTSPASRPPLPTRFPAPARLVAIGDLHGDLPKAAQAFALAGLADPATGRWTGGTSVAVQVGDVLDRGGDEIRLLYLLHRLKIEAAHAGGQLLTILGNHDVMNVAFDFRYVTREGLAEFERWGSWYREGIAMKRLCDGVEDPGDPFEGIPRVFQGVKEECFEGFRARIAALRPNGPISRKFLAGNQTVVVVGDSVFVHGGLLRDHVEYGLERLNEEVRAWIEGSEGSWMPRLLRGRDSLVWLRKFSDGENCDCAHLEEVLSSIPGVRRMVMGHTIQERINGVCENRAIRVDVGLSKGCTNGLPEVLEIVDGKHLRILTSNEVFRQKQEYKTPAVVREGGGRKARISWSIPRISNMMKQTTLSFTAVFAQGINGHCGGDPLLGYGLNEPPLKANDTKGPDTISFNDDRRDASVEVPRRGVVHSRHLLGFFIVNAFDRGARATSSHLTVIGRRRAARGRRPWGATQGPVQQSVRLRGVRCFKR
;
A
#
# COMPACT_ATOMS: atom_id res chain seq x y z
N MET A 1 55.31 2.55 -16.65
CA MET A 1 54.45 2.15 -15.52
C MET A 1 53.15 1.67 -16.12
N GLU A 2 53.00 0.36 -16.27
CA GLU A 2 51.71 -0.24 -16.60
C GLU A 2 50.72 0.15 -15.49
N ALA A 3 49.54 0.63 -15.88
CA ALA A 3 48.47 0.89 -14.93
C ALA A 3 48.21 -0.44 -14.19
N SER A 4 48.36 -0.43 -12.86
CA SER A 4 47.87 -1.53 -12.02
C SER A 4 46.46 -1.84 -12.49
N PRO A 5 46.07 -3.11 -12.74
CA PRO A 5 44.69 -3.42 -13.01
C PRO A 5 43.93 -2.87 -11.79
N GLY A 6 43.13 -1.84 -12.00
CA GLY A 6 42.40 -1.20 -10.92
C GLY A 6 41.57 -2.26 -10.20
N VAL A 7 41.13 -1.94 -8.97
CA VAL A 7 40.27 -2.80 -8.14
C VAL A 7 39.13 -3.49 -8.93
N CYS A 8 38.72 -2.89 -10.05
CA CYS A 8 37.62 -3.29 -10.92
C CYS A 8 37.98 -4.26 -12.06
N GLY A 9 39.27 -4.55 -12.33
CA GLY A 9 39.72 -5.34 -13.49
C GLY A 9 39.26 -6.81 -13.50
N ALA A 10 38.71 -7.31 -12.39
CA ALA A 10 38.22 -8.69 -12.22
C ALA A 10 36.82 -8.79 -11.59
N VAL A 11 36.11 -7.68 -11.35
CA VAL A 11 34.93 -7.63 -10.46
C VAL A 11 33.68 -6.86 -10.98
N PRO A 12 33.37 -6.65 -12.29
CA PRO A 12 32.19 -5.82 -12.62
C PRO A 12 30.81 -6.41 -12.23
N PRO A 13 30.42 -7.65 -12.61
CA PRO A 13 29.06 -8.13 -12.32
C PRO A 13 28.83 -8.42 -10.83
N LEU A 14 29.82 -9.01 -10.17
CA LEU A 14 29.76 -9.35 -8.74
C LEU A 14 29.64 -8.11 -7.86
N LEU A 15 30.32 -7.01 -8.23
CA LEU A 15 30.21 -5.76 -7.50
C LEU A 15 28.80 -5.17 -7.60
N SER A 16 28.19 -5.15 -8.78
CA SER A 16 26.83 -4.62 -8.93
C SER A 16 25.84 -5.39 -8.06
N SER A 17 25.85 -6.73 -8.15
CA SER A 17 24.96 -7.57 -7.34
C SER A 17 25.22 -7.44 -5.84
N PHE A 18 26.49 -7.27 -5.44
CA PHE A 18 26.85 -7.04 -4.04
C PHE A 18 26.30 -5.70 -3.54
N VAL A 19 26.47 -4.63 -4.32
CA VAL A 19 25.98 -3.29 -3.96
C VAL A 19 24.45 -3.29 -3.88
N ASP A 20 23.75 -3.93 -4.82
CA ASP A 20 22.29 -4.06 -4.76
C ASP A 20 21.84 -4.82 -3.50
N ALA A 21 22.48 -5.95 -3.19
CA ALA A 21 22.19 -6.71 -1.97
C ALA A 21 22.51 -5.92 -0.69
N LEU A 22 23.58 -5.12 -0.68
CA LEU A 22 23.95 -4.26 0.44
C LEU A 22 22.90 -3.15 0.66
N VAL A 23 22.48 -2.47 -0.41
CA VAL A 23 21.44 -1.43 -0.33
C VAL A 23 20.13 -2.04 0.15
N ASP A 24 19.70 -3.15 -0.45
CA ASP A 24 18.51 -3.90 -0.06
C ASP A 24 18.54 -4.26 1.44
N PHE A 25 19.65 -4.84 1.91
CA PHE A 25 19.81 -5.21 3.31
C PHE A 25 19.82 -3.99 4.24
N SER A 26 20.49 -2.91 3.86
CA SER A 26 20.56 -1.69 4.67
C SER A 26 19.20 -1.01 4.88
N VAL A 27 18.28 -1.11 3.91
CA VAL A 27 16.95 -0.49 4.01
C VAL A 27 15.92 -1.44 4.63
N SER A 28 16.03 -2.75 4.37
CA SER A 28 15.02 -3.74 4.75
C SER A 28 15.39 -4.62 5.93
N GLY A 29 16.69 -4.82 6.17
CA GLY A 29 17.22 -5.86 7.07
C GLY A 29 17.14 -7.28 6.50
N LEU A 30 16.80 -7.43 5.21
CA LEU A 30 16.58 -8.71 4.55
C LEU A 30 17.55 -8.92 3.39
N PHE A 31 18.05 -10.14 3.25
CA PHE A 31 18.60 -10.62 1.99
C PHE A 31 17.50 -11.30 1.20
N LEU A 32 17.36 -10.92 -0.07
CA LEU A 32 16.43 -11.58 -0.98
C LEU A 32 17.07 -12.88 -1.52
N PRO A 33 16.33 -13.99 -1.57
CA PRO A 33 16.79 -15.20 -2.25
C PRO A 33 16.96 -14.94 -3.75
N THR A 34 17.67 -15.84 -4.44
CA THR A 34 17.77 -15.80 -5.90
C THR A 34 16.38 -15.89 -6.52
N GLN A 35 16.13 -15.04 -7.51
CA GLN A 35 14.86 -14.94 -8.23
C GLN A 35 15.02 -15.58 -9.62
N ASP A 36 14.33 -16.70 -9.84
CA ASP A 36 14.35 -17.38 -11.14
C ASP A 36 13.15 -16.98 -12.03
N ASP A 37 12.15 -16.27 -11.49
CA ASP A 37 10.99 -15.81 -12.25
C ASP A 37 11.24 -14.43 -12.92
N PRO A 38 11.30 -14.35 -14.26
CA PRO A 38 11.56 -13.09 -14.97
C PRO A 38 10.46 -12.04 -14.75
N ARG A 39 9.26 -12.41 -14.30
CA ARG A 39 8.18 -11.45 -13.96
C ARG A 39 8.49 -10.66 -12.70
N LEU A 40 9.26 -11.27 -11.80
CA LEU A 40 9.62 -10.71 -10.52
C LEU A 40 11.05 -10.14 -10.52
N ASP A 41 11.83 -10.39 -11.57
CA ASP A 41 13.16 -9.81 -11.76
C ASP A 41 13.07 -8.35 -12.25
N PRO A 42 13.51 -7.35 -11.46
CA PRO A 42 13.50 -5.94 -11.85
C PRO A 42 14.41 -5.61 -13.03
N ASN A 43 15.41 -6.44 -13.31
CA ASN A 43 16.39 -6.22 -14.39
C ASN A 43 15.90 -6.73 -15.75
N THR A 44 14.86 -7.56 -15.78
CA THR A 44 14.22 -7.97 -17.02
C THR A 44 13.59 -6.75 -17.71
N SER A 45 13.96 -6.52 -18.97
CA SER A 45 13.42 -5.40 -19.77
C SER A 45 11.89 -5.51 -19.91
N PRO A 46 11.13 -4.40 -19.82
CA PRO A 46 9.68 -4.39 -20.02
C PRO A 46 9.24 -5.12 -21.28
N ALA A 47 9.95 -4.93 -22.40
CA ALA A 47 9.62 -5.54 -23.69
C ALA A 47 9.81 -7.06 -23.75
N SER A 48 10.63 -7.63 -22.86
CA SER A 48 10.93 -9.08 -22.80
C SER A 48 10.17 -9.80 -21.70
N ARG A 49 9.45 -9.08 -20.85
CA ARG A 49 8.84 -9.65 -19.64
C ARG A 49 7.50 -10.29 -20.01
N PRO A 50 7.22 -11.54 -19.60
CA PRO A 50 6.00 -12.23 -19.99
C PRO A 50 4.75 -11.53 -19.41
N PRO A 51 3.57 -11.75 -19.99
CA PRO A 51 2.32 -11.15 -19.50
C PRO A 51 1.99 -11.62 -18.08
N LEU A 52 1.34 -10.76 -17.30
CA LEU A 52 0.80 -11.06 -15.98
C LEU A 52 -0.36 -12.05 -16.13
N PRO A 53 -0.25 -13.25 -15.53
CA PRO A 53 -1.38 -14.16 -15.50
C PRO A 53 -2.50 -13.53 -14.66
N THR A 54 -3.70 -13.47 -15.25
CA THR A 54 -4.91 -12.98 -14.58
C THR A 54 -5.70 -14.12 -13.97
N ARG A 55 -5.49 -15.36 -14.44
CA ARG A 55 -6.23 -16.56 -14.02
C ARG A 55 -5.28 -17.64 -13.53
N PHE A 56 -5.60 -18.18 -12.36
CA PHE A 56 -4.87 -19.26 -11.71
C PHE A 56 -5.83 -20.41 -11.38
N PRO A 57 -5.36 -21.67 -11.43
CA PRO A 57 -6.19 -22.82 -11.09
C PRO A 57 -6.62 -22.78 -9.61
N ALA A 58 -7.67 -23.52 -9.27
CA ALA A 58 -8.10 -23.66 -7.89
C ALA A 58 -7.03 -24.45 -7.09
N PRO A 59 -6.43 -23.86 -6.05
CA PRO A 59 -5.51 -24.58 -5.18
C PRO A 59 -6.29 -25.41 -4.15
N ALA A 60 -5.63 -26.39 -3.53
CA ALA A 60 -6.19 -27.09 -2.37
C ALA A 60 -6.43 -26.14 -1.18
N ARG A 61 -5.55 -25.13 -1.03
CA ARG A 61 -5.62 -24.13 0.02
C ARG A 61 -5.34 -22.74 -0.54
N LEU A 62 -6.32 -21.85 -0.42
CA LEU A 62 -6.25 -20.44 -0.78
C LEU A 62 -6.43 -19.58 0.47
N VAL A 63 -5.57 -18.58 0.66
CA VAL A 63 -5.66 -17.63 1.78
C VAL A 63 -5.77 -16.21 1.24
N ALA A 64 -6.65 -15.39 1.82
CA ALA A 64 -6.73 -13.96 1.55
C ALA A 64 -6.33 -13.14 2.78
N ILE A 65 -5.48 -12.13 2.57
CA ILE A 65 -5.01 -11.19 3.58
C ILE A 65 -5.42 -9.79 3.14
N GLY A 66 -6.10 -9.05 4.01
CA GLY A 66 -6.55 -7.68 3.71
C GLY A 66 -5.42 -6.64 3.71
N ASP A 67 -5.85 -5.39 3.88
CA ASP A 67 -5.06 -4.18 3.78
C ASP A 67 -4.02 -4.10 4.90
N LEU A 68 -2.78 -3.71 4.56
CA LEU A 68 -1.62 -3.79 5.46
C LEU A 68 -1.08 -2.44 5.90
N HIS A 69 -1.16 -1.42 5.04
CA HIS A 69 -0.94 -0.02 5.39
C HIS A 69 0.35 0.22 6.21
N GLY A 70 1.49 -0.22 5.67
CA GLY A 70 2.82 0.02 6.20
C GLY A 70 3.08 -0.47 7.63
N ASP A 71 2.27 -1.40 8.16
CA ASP A 71 2.41 -1.96 9.51
C ASP A 71 2.99 -3.37 9.45
N LEU A 72 4.33 -3.43 9.34
CA LEU A 72 5.07 -4.69 9.25
C LEU A 72 4.79 -5.64 10.44
N PRO A 73 4.76 -5.20 11.71
CA PRO A 73 4.42 -6.08 12.82
C PRO A 73 3.04 -6.74 12.68
N LYS A 74 2.01 -5.97 12.28
CA LYS A 74 0.66 -6.53 12.09
C LYS A 74 0.57 -7.43 10.87
N ALA A 75 1.26 -7.09 9.78
CA ALA A 75 1.38 -7.96 8.63
C ALA A 75 2.01 -9.30 9.00
N ALA A 76 3.15 -9.29 9.72
CA ALA A 76 3.82 -10.51 10.18
C ALA A 76 2.89 -11.39 11.04
N GLN A 77 2.08 -10.79 11.91
CA GLN A 77 1.08 -11.51 12.69
C GLN A 77 0.01 -12.16 11.81
N ALA A 78 -0.49 -11.46 10.78
CA ALA A 78 -1.49 -12.02 9.86
C ALA A 78 -0.93 -13.19 9.03
N PHE A 79 0.29 -13.07 8.51
CA PHE A 79 0.95 -14.16 7.78
C PHE A 79 1.26 -15.36 8.69
N ALA A 80 1.68 -15.13 9.94
CA ALA A 80 1.92 -16.19 10.91
C ALA A 80 0.61 -16.88 11.36
N LEU A 81 -0.45 -16.12 11.60
CA LEU A 81 -1.79 -16.64 11.90
C LEU A 81 -2.30 -17.56 10.79
N ALA A 82 -2.00 -17.21 9.53
CA ALA A 82 -2.33 -18.02 8.36
C ALA A 82 -1.42 -19.25 8.18
N GLY A 83 -0.36 -19.42 8.99
CA GLY A 83 0.68 -20.43 8.77
C GLY A 83 1.41 -20.26 7.43
N LEU A 84 1.46 -19.03 6.90
CA LEU A 84 2.15 -18.71 5.66
C LEU A 84 3.58 -18.25 5.89
N ALA A 85 3.88 -17.70 7.08
CA ALA A 85 5.22 -17.34 7.48
C ALA A 85 5.52 -17.82 8.90
N ASP A 86 6.76 -18.23 9.12
CA ASP A 86 7.28 -18.55 10.46
C ASP A 86 7.33 -17.26 11.32
N PRO A 87 6.76 -17.25 12.54
CA PRO A 87 6.69 -16.04 13.36
C PRO A 87 8.06 -15.55 13.85
N ALA A 88 9.08 -16.41 13.92
CA ALA A 88 10.41 -16.04 14.42
C ALA A 88 11.32 -15.50 13.30
N THR A 89 11.25 -16.07 12.10
CA THR A 89 12.14 -15.78 10.98
C THR A 89 11.46 -15.03 9.83
N GLY A 90 10.12 -15.03 9.79
CA GLY A 90 9.32 -14.48 8.71
C GLY A 90 9.49 -15.22 7.38
N ARG A 91 10.05 -16.43 7.38
CA ARG A 91 10.24 -17.24 6.16
C ARG A 91 8.96 -17.97 5.80
N TRP A 92 8.75 -18.23 4.51
CA TRP A 92 7.58 -18.96 4.03
C TRP A 92 7.47 -20.34 4.67
N THR A 93 6.29 -20.63 5.20
CA THR A 93 5.90 -21.93 5.77
C THR A 93 4.57 -22.45 5.22
N GLY A 94 4.00 -21.75 4.24
CA GLY A 94 2.70 -22.08 3.63
C GLY A 94 2.72 -23.31 2.71
N GLY A 95 3.87 -23.94 2.48
CA GLY A 95 4.00 -25.07 1.55
C GLY A 95 3.49 -24.71 0.15
N THR A 96 2.61 -25.55 -0.39
CA THR A 96 1.96 -25.37 -1.71
C THR A 96 0.72 -24.48 -1.68
N SER A 97 0.45 -23.79 -0.57
CA SER A 97 -0.69 -22.86 -0.47
C SER A 97 -0.56 -21.72 -1.47
N VAL A 98 -1.69 -21.23 -1.98
CA VAL A 98 -1.76 -19.94 -2.67
C VAL A 98 -2.30 -18.90 -1.70
N ALA A 99 -1.67 -17.73 -1.63
CA ALA A 99 -2.11 -16.60 -0.83
C ALA A 99 -2.32 -15.38 -1.73
N VAL A 100 -3.32 -14.56 -1.41
CA VAL A 100 -3.59 -13.28 -2.08
C VAL A 100 -3.62 -12.18 -1.03
N GLN A 101 -2.71 -11.22 -1.13
CA GLN A 101 -2.75 -9.97 -0.38
C GLN A 101 -3.54 -8.94 -1.20
N VAL A 102 -4.58 -8.35 -0.60
CA VAL A 102 -5.67 -7.64 -1.31
C VAL A 102 -5.40 -6.12 -1.45
N GLY A 103 -4.14 -5.71 -1.65
CA GLY A 103 -3.75 -4.31 -1.90
C GLY A 103 -3.61 -3.45 -0.65
N ASP A 104 -3.27 -2.17 -0.86
CA ASP A 104 -3.02 -1.19 0.20
C ASP A 104 -1.88 -1.64 1.13
N VAL A 105 -0.71 -1.83 0.52
CA VAL A 105 0.53 -2.11 1.24
C VAL A 105 1.13 -0.81 1.78
N LEU A 106 1.04 0.27 1.00
CA LEU A 106 1.59 1.58 1.32
C LEU A 106 0.68 2.45 2.23
N ASP A 107 1.26 3.56 2.70
CA ASP A 107 0.68 4.61 3.53
C ASP A 107 0.23 4.21 4.94
N ARG A 108 -0.15 5.22 5.75
CA ARG A 108 -0.65 5.14 7.15
C ARG A 108 0.32 4.59 8.20
N GLY A 109 1.16 3.62 7.84
CA GLY A 109 2.24 3.07 8.66
C GLY A 109 3.58 3.73 8.37
N GLY A 110 4.67 3.09 8.82
CA GLY A 110 6.05 3.60 8.68
C GLY A 110 7.11 2.54 8.36
N ASP A 111 6.70 1.29 8.14
CA ASP A 111 7.53 0.17 7.69
C ASP A 111 7.13 -0.26 6.26
N GLU A 112 6.81 0.71 5.39
CA GLU A 112 6.31 0.51 4.04
C GLU A 112 7.33 -0.19 3.14
N ILE A 113 8.58 0.29 3.10
CA ILE A 113 9.65 -0.33 2.30
C ILE A 113 9.93 -1.72 2.83
N ARG A 114 10.13 -1.87 4.14
CA ARG A 114 10.37 -3.18 4.75
C ARG A 114 9.26 -4.18 4.45
N LEU A 115 8.01 -3.72 4.45
CA LEU A 115 6.88 -4.57 4.10
C LEU A 115 6.90 -5.00 2.64
N LEU A 116 7.23 -4.11 1.69
CA LEU A 116 7.43 -4.50 0.28
C LEU A 116 8.52 -5.56 0.12
N TYR A 117 9.65 -5.43 0.84
CA TYR A 117 10.71 -6.43 0.84
C TYR A 117 10.29 -7.77 1.44
N LEU A 118 9.54 -7.76 2.56
CA LEU A 118 8.99 -8.98 3.16
C LEU A 118 8.09 -9.70 2.16
N LEU A 119 7.13 -9.00 1.56
CA LEU A 119 6.20 -9.58 0.59
C LEU A 119 6.97 -10.14 -0.61
N HIS A 120 7.96 -9.42 -1.13
CA HIS A 120 8.78 -9.91 -2.24
C HIS A 120 9.58 -11.17 -1.89
N ARG A 121 10.19 -11.22 -0.71
CA ARG A 121 10.86 -12.43 -0.21
C ARG A 121 9.89 -13.60 -0.13
N LEU A 122 8.71 -13.39 0.46
CA LEU A 122 7.70 -14.44 0.60
C LEU A 122 7.19 -14.92 -0.76
N LYS A 123 7.09 -14.05 -1.78
CA LYS A 123 6.78 -14.47 -3.16
C LYS A 123 7.80 -15.47 -3.71
N ILE A 124 9.08 -15.17 -3.54
CA ILE A 124 10.19 -16.05 -3.99
C ILE A 124 10.15 -17.38 -3.24
N GLU A 125 10.11 -17.33 -1.91
CA GLU A 125 10.14 -18.52 -1.08
C GLU A 125 8.89 -19.40 -1.28
N ALA A 126 7.71 -18.79 -1.50
CA ALA A 126 6.50 -19.53 -1.85
C ALA A 126 6.66 -20.29 -3.16
N ALA A 127 7.18 -19.63 -4.21
CA ALA A 127 7.43 -20.26 -5.50
C ALA A 127 8.40 -21.44 -5.39
N HIS A 128 9.49 -21.29 -4.63
CA HIS A 128 10.44 -22.37 -4.36
C HIS A 128 9.83 -23.56 -3.60
N ALA A 129 8.82 -23.31 -2.77
CA ALA A 129 8.07 -24.35 -2.05
C ALA A 129 6.90 -24.95 -2.86
N GLY A 130 6.71 -24.53 -4.12
CA GLY A 130 5.58 -24.95 -4.96
C GLY A 130 4.24 -24.30 -4.58
N GLY A 131 4.26 -23.26 -3.75
CA GLY A 131 3.13 -22.41 -3.44
C GLY A 131 3.18 -21.10 -4.21
N GLN A 132 2.35 -20.13 -3.82
CA GLN A 132 2.33 -18.82 -4.47
C GLN A 132 1.84 -17.74 -3.52
N LEU A 133 2.50 -16.57 -3.53
CA LEU A 133 1.96 -15.35 -2.95
C LEU A 133 1.66 -14.38 -4.11
N LEU A 134 0.40 -14.00 -4.24
CA LEU A 134 -0.09 -12.98 -5.14
C LEU A 134 -0.37 -11.72 -4.31
N THR A 135 -0.02 -10.56 -4.84
CA THR A 135 -0.36 -9.27 -4.25
C THR A 135 -1.06 -8.46 -5.32
N ILE A 136 -2.22 -7.89 -5.01
CA ILE A 136 -2.89 -6.98 -5.92
C ILE A 136 -2.60 -5.53 -5.55
N LEU A 137 -2.84 -4.60 -6.47
CA LEU A 137 -2.70 -3.16 -6.23
C LEU A 137 -3.95 -2.59 -5.56
N GLY A 138 -3.75 -1.85 -4.46
CA GLY A 138 -4.79 -1.04 -3.83
C GLY A 138 -4.76 0.42 -4.25
N ASN A 139 -5.69 1.22 -3.72
CA ASN A 139 -5.76 2.63 -4.08
C ASN A 139 -4.57 3.42 -3.54
N HIS A 140 -4.07 3.09 -2.36
CA HIS A 140 -2.90 3.73 -1.78
C HIS A 140 -1.63 3.43 -2.60
N ASP A 141 -1.52 2.22 -3.13
CA ASP A 141 -0.37 1.82 -3.94
C ASP A 141 -0.31 2.67 -5.22
N VAL A 142 -1.42 2.77 -5.96
CA VAL A 142 -1.48 3.53 -7.22
C VAL A 142 -1.49 5.05 -6.99
N MET A 143 -2.06 5.53 -5.89
CA MET A 143 -1.98 6.94 -5.49
C MET A 143 -0.53 7.40 -5.36
N ASN A 144 0.30 6.59 -4.70
CA ASN A 144 1.71 6.91 -4.50
C ASN A 144 2.48 6.96 -5.83
N VAL A 145 2.20 6.04 -6.76
CA VAL A 145 2.76 6.11 -8.12
C VAL A 145 2.31 7.37 -8.84
N ALA A 146 1.08 7.81 -8.61
CA ALA A 146 0.49 9.02 -9.19
C ALA A 146 0.82 10.33 -8.42
N PHE A 147 1.76 10.31 -7.47
CA PHE A 147 2.16 11.45 -6.65
C PHE A 147 1.09 12.01 -5.71
N ASP A 148 0.08 11.22 -5.38
CA ASP A 148 -0.92 11.54 -4.38
C ASP A 148 -0.50 10.98 -3.02
N PHE A 149 0.08 11.87 -2.19
CA PHE A 149 0.70 11.51 -0.90
C PHE A 149 -0.15 11.91 0.30
N ARG A 150 -1.46 12.09 0.14
CA ARG A 150 -2.36 12.60 1.20
C ARG A 150 -2.40 11.75 2.48
N TYR A 151 -2.01 10.47 2.41
CA TYR A 151 -2.04 9.54 3.54
C TYR A 151 -0.67 9.13 4.06
N VAL A 152 0.38 9.78 3.58
CA VAL A 152 1.76 9.50 3.98
C VAL A 152 2.03 10.05 5.38
N THR A 153 2.66 9.23 6.22
CA THR A 153 3.07 9.61 7.59
C THR A 153 4.49 10.16 7.61
N ARG A 154 4.87 10.76 8.75
CA ARG A 154 6.25 11.23 8.93
C ARG A 154 7.23 10.06 9.01
N GLU A 155 6.81 8.97 9.62
CA GLU A 155 7.58 7.73 9.75
C GLU A 155 7.82 7.10 8.38
N GLY A 156 6.78 7.04 7.54
CA GLY A 156 6.88 6.61 6.15
C GLY A 156 7.84 7.49 5.33
N LEU A 157 7.71 8.82 5.41
CA LEU A 157 8.66 9.74 4.75
C LEU A 157 10.10 9.52 5.21
N ALA A 158 10.33 9.34 6.51
CA ALA A 158 11.65 9.09 7.05
C ALA A 158 12.23 7.74 6.56
N GLU A 159 11.39 6.72 6.34
CA GLU A 159 11.82 5.47 5.74
C GLU A 159 12.27 5.64 4.28
N PHE A 160 11.50 6.37 3.48
CA PHE A 160 11.89 6.70 2.11
C PHE A 160 13.14 7.57 2.04
N GLU A 161 13.32 8.51 2.96
CA GLU A 161 14.56 9.31 3.05
C GLU A 161 15.78 8.42 3.30
N ARG A 162 15.69 7.47 4.26
CA ARG A 162 16.75 6.48 4.51
C ARG A 162 17.05 5.65 3.27
N TRP A 163 16.01 5.18 2.58
CA TRP A 163 16.18 4.49 1.30
C TRP A 163 16.92 5.35 0.28
N GLY A 164 16.52 6.61 0.13
CA GLY A 164 17.14 7.53 -0.81
C GLY A 164 18.63 7.76 -0.53
N SER A 165 19.00 7.83 0.75
CA SER A 165 20.40 7.92 1.17
C SER A 165 21.18 6.67 0.75
N TRP A 166 20.74 5.48 1.14
CA TRP A 166 21.43 4.23 0.81
C TRP A 166 21.50 3.97 -0.69
N TYR A 167 20.44 4.31 -1.44
CA TYR A 167 20.42 4.15 -2.88
C TYR A 167 21.46 5.04 -3.57
N ARG A 168 21.61 6.31 -3.14
CA ARG A 168 22.65 7.21 -3.64
C ARG A 168 24.06 6.69 -3.33
N GLU A 169 24.28 6.15 -2.14
CA GLU A 169 25.57 5.50 -1.79
C GLU A 169 25.84 4.29 -2.69
N GLY A 170 24.83 3.46 -2.96
CA GLY A 170 24.96 2.34 -3.89
C GLY A 170 25.33 2.78 -5.31
N ILE A 171 24.71 3.84 -5.82
CA ILE A 171 25.09 4.44 -7.12
C ILE A 171 26.56 4.91 -7.07
N ALA A 172 26.96 5.62 -6.01
CA ALA A 172 28.32 6.10 -5.85
C ALA A 172 29.34 4.95 -5.84
N MET A 173 29.02 3.84 -5.14
CA MET A 173 29.84 2.63 -5.12
C MET A 173 29.96 1.99 -6.51
N LYS A 174 28.84 1.85 -7.25
CA LYS A 174 28.86 1.30 -8.62
C LYS A 174 29.71 2.13 -9.56
N ARG A 175 29.66 3.47 -9.45
CA ARG A 175 30.44 4.41 -10.27
C ARG A 175 31.95 4.42 -9.98
N LEU A 176 32.42 3.75 -8.93
CA LEU A 176 33.86 3.58 -8.69
C LEU A 176 34.51 2.61 -9.69
N CYS A 177 33.72 1.83 -10.42
CA CYS A 177 34.20 0.83 -11.36
C CYS A 177 33.67 1.04 -12.78
N ASP A 178 34.61 1.17 -13.73
CA ASP A 178 34.30 1.19 -15.15
C ASP A 178 33.70 -0.16 -15.59
N GLY A 179 32.69 -0.12 -16.45
CA GLY A 179 32.01 -1.32 -16.97
C GLY A 179 30.91 -1.90 -16.08
N VAL A 180 30.62 -1.28 -14.93
CA VAL A 180 29.38 -1.52 -14.16
C VAL A 180 28.26 -0.65 -14.72
N GLU A 181 27.05 -1.19 -14.84
CA GLU A 181 25.87 -0.44 -15.29
C GLU A 181 25.60 0.77 -14.37
N ASP A 182 25.54 1.97 -14.95
CA ASP A 182 25.12 3.18 -14.23
C ASP A 182 23.58 3.24 -14.27
N PRO A 183 22.88 3.08 -13.13
CA PRO A 183 21.43 3.07 -13.09
C PRO A 183 20.80 4.47 -13.30
N GLY A 184 21.61 5.52 -13.49
CA GLY A 184 21.15 6.90 -13.58
C GLY A 184 20.81 7.48 -12.20
N ASP A 185 20.51 8.78 -12.15
CA ASP A 185 20.05 9.43 -10.91
C ASP A 185 18.50 9.39 -10.83
N PRO A 186 17.90 8.56 -9.94
CA PRO A 186 16.45 8.52 -9.81
C PRO A 186 15.85 9.82 -9.24
N PHE A 187 16.68 10.73 -8.73
CA PHE A 187 16.25 12.05 -8.26
C PHE A 187 16.23 13.12 -9.37
N GLU A 188 16.68 12.77 -10.58
CA GLU A 188 16.67 13.68 -11.71
C GLU A 188 15.24 14.16 -12.02
N GLY A 189 15.11 15.46 -12.26
CA GLY A 189 13.83 16.12 -12.54
C GLY A 189 12.95 16.39 -11.33
N ILE A 190 13.31 15.93 -10.13
CA ILE A 190 12.50 16.14 -8.92
C ILE A 190 12.84 17.51 -8.30
N PRO A 191 11.84 18.34 -7.93
CA PRO A 191 12.05 19.63 -7.26
C PRO A 191 12.77 19.50 -5.91
N ARG A 192 13.68 20.42 -5.60
CA ARG A 192 14.39 20.47 -4.30
C ARG A 192 13.56 21.10 -3.18
N VAL A 193 12.54 21.87 -3.56
CA VAL A 193 11.67 22.62 -2.65
C VAL A 193 10.25 22.37 -3.09
N PHE A 194 9.36 22.10 -2.15
CA PHE A 194 7.93 21.93 -2.39
C PHE A 194 7.16 23.05 -1.70
N GLN A 195 6.40 23.82 -2.48
CA GLN A 195 5.59 24.88 -1.92
C GLN A 195 4.51 24.29 -1.00
N GLY A 196 4.31 24.88 0.18
CA GLY A 196 3.29 24.43 1.14
C GLY A 196 3.70 23.23 1.98
N VAL A 197 4.90 22.69 1.77
CA VAL A 197 5.47 21.59 2.55
C VAL A 197 6.59 22.16 3.44
N LYS A 198 6.74 21.61 4.65
CA LYS A 198 7.82 22.00 5.55
C LYS A 198 9.17 21.50 5.03
N GLU A 199 10.22 22.29 5.23
CA GLU A 199 11.57 22.00 4.73
C GLU A 199 12.10 20.66 5.24
N GLU A 200 11.80 20.31 6.50
CA GLU A 200 12.21 19.04 7.08
C GLU A 200 11.61 17.80 6.38
N CYS A 201 10.57 17.96 5.55
CA CYS A 201 9.92 16.86 4.84
C CYS A 201 10.41 16.77 3.37
N PHE A 202 11.21 17.72 2.88
CA PHE A 202 11.59 17.78 1.46
C PHE A 202 12.36 16.55 0.99
N GLU A 203 13.38 16.10 1.71
CA GLU A 203 14.17 14.93 1.28
C GLU A 203 13.34 13.64 1.31
N GLY A 204 12.48 13.45 2.31
CA GLY A 204 11.52 12.35 2.35
C GLY A 204 10.60 12.31 1.13
N PHE A 205 10.00 13.45 0.75
CA PHE A 205 9.16 13.52 -0.45
C PHE A 205 9.97 13.31 -1.73
N ARG A 206 11.18 13.88 -1.83
CA ARG A 206 12.06 13.65 -2.99
C ARG A 206 12.37 12.18 -3.16
N ALA A 207 12.72 11.49 -2.07
CA ALA A 207 13.03 10.07 -2.10
C ALA A 207 11.80 9.22 -2.41
N ARG A 208 10.64 9.56 -1.85
CA ARG A 208 9.38 8.87 -2.16
C ARG A 208 8.99 9.00 -3.64
N ILE A 209 9.09 10.21 -4.21
CA ILE A 209 8.86 10.44 -5.65
C ILE A 209 9.87 9.65 -6.48
N ALA A 210 11.16 9.69 -6.14
CA ALA A 210 12.20 8.96 -6.86
C ALA A 210 11.96 7.44 -6.86
N ALA A 211 11.55 6.90 -5.72
CA ALA A 211 11.25 5.49 -5.52
C ALA A 211 10.01 5.02 -6.28
N LEU A 212 8.90 5.76 -6.14
CA LEU A 212 7.56 5.29 -6.48
C LEU A 212 7.00 5.86 -7.79
N ARG A 213 7.62 6.87 -8.42
CA ARG A 213 7.19 7.34 -9.74
C ARG A 213 7.12 6.20 -10.76
N PRO A 214 6.37 6.35 -11.87
CA PRO A 214 6.51 5.48 -13.03
C PRO A 214 7.99 5.29 -13.40
N ASN A 215 8.39 4.05 -13.67
CA ASN A 215 9.79 3.64 -13.89
C ASN A 215 10.74 3.87 -12.68
N GLY A 216 10.22 4.19 -11.50
CA GLY A 216 10.99 4.33 -10.27
C GLY A 216 11.52 2.98 -9.76
N PRO A 217 12.67 2.94 -9.05
CA PRO A 217 13.30 1.68 -8.65
C PRO A 217 12.41 0.78 -7.78
N ILE A 218 11.65 1.36 -6.84
CA ILE A 218 10.74 0.59 -5.97
C ILE A 218 9.49 0.17 -6.75
N SER A 219 8.93 1.07 -7.58
CA SER A 219 7.78 0.74 -8.43
C SER A 219 8.06 -0.42 -9.38
N ARG A 220 9.19 -0.40 -10.08
CA ARG A 220 9.59 -1.48 -11.00
C ARG A 220 9.85 -2.81 -10.30
N LYS A 221 10.45 -2.77 -9.12
CA LYS A 221 10.84 -3.97 -8.36
C LYS A 221 9.66 -4.61 -7.65
N PHE A 222 8.74 -3.81 -7.10
CA PHE A 222 7.74 -4.32 -6.17
C PHE A 222 6.28 -4.13 -6.60
N LEU A 223 5.98 -3.17 -7.49
CA LEU A 223 4.60 -2.85 -7.88
C LEU A 223 4.25 -3.30 -9.29
N ALA A 224 5.18 -3.23 -10.24
CA ALA A 224 4.93 -3.60 -11.64
C ALA A 224 4.53 -5.07 -11.83
N GLY A 225 4.99 -5.96 -10.96
CA GLY A 225 4.64 -7.39 -10.97
C GLY A 225 3.33 -7.72 -10.26
N ASN A 226 2.61 -6.74 -9.72
CA ASN A 226 1.36 -6.96 -8.98
C ASN A 226 0.17 -6.86 -9.94
N GLN A 227 -0.80 -7.77 -9.77
CA GLN A 227 -2.06 -7.69 -10.50
C GLN A 227 -2.91 -6.52 -9.99
N THR A 228 -3.78 -5.96 -10.82
CA THR A 228 -4.86 -5.08 -10.34
C THR A 228 -6.11 -5.91 -10.00
N VAL A 229 -6.32 -7.00 -10.75
CA VAL A 229 -7.39 -7.97 -10.55
C VAL A 229 -6.85 -9.37 -10.82
N VAL A 230 -7.24 -10.37 -10.02
CA VAL A 230 -6.82 -11.76 -10.24
C VAL A 230 -7.94 -12.74 -9.94
N VAL A 231 -8.05 -13.79 -10.75
CA VAL A 231 -8.98 -14.90 -10.54
C VAL A 231 -8.18 -16.13 -10.10
N VAL A 232 -8.51 -16.69 -8.95
CA VAL A 232 -7.90 -17.92 -8.43
C VAL A 232 -9.00 -18.94 -8.19
N GLY A 233 -9.01 -20.01 -8.98
CA GLY A 233 -10.12 -20.96 -9.02
C GLY A 233 -11.42 -20.27 -9.42
N ASP A 234 -12.36 -20.21 -8.48
CA ASP A 234 -13.70 -19.63 -8.66
C ASP A 234 -13.87 -18.29 -7.92
N SER A 235 -12.77 -17.68 -7.46
CA SER A 235 -12.78 -16.45 -6.68
C SER A 235 -12.03 -15.35 -7.42
N VAL A 236 -12.68 -14.21 -7.66
CA VAL A 236 -12.03 -13.01 -8.19
C VAL A 236 -11.62 -12.11 -7.02
N PHE A 237 -10.40 -11.59 -7.06
CA PHE A 237 -9.81 -10.69 -6.08
C PHE A 237 -9.59 -9.33 -6.74
N VAL A 238 -10.07 -8.30 -6.07
CA VAL A 238 -9.99 -6.90 -6.48
C VAL A 238 -9.97 -6.05 -5.21
N HIS A 239 -9.25 -4.95 -5.20
CA HIS A 239 -9.09 -4.19 -3.96
C HIS A 239 -10.40 -3.53 -3.50
N GLY A 240 -11.08 -2.77 -4.36
CA GLY A 240 -12.40 -2.19 -4.07
C GLY A 240 -13.57 -3.03 -4.60
N GLY A 241 -13.66 -3.21 -5.92
CA GLY A 241 -14.73 -4.00 -6.53
C GLY A 241 -14.75 -3.94 -8.07
N LEU A 242 -15.57 -4.78 -8.70
CA LEU A 242 -15.74 -4.79 -10.16
C LEU A 242 -17.15 -4.39 -10.57
N LEU A 243 -17.27 -3.55 -11.59
CA LEU A 243 -18.50 -3.32 -12.33
C LEU A 243 -18.44 -4.06 -13.65
N ARG A 244 -19.59 -4.24 -14.30
CA ARG A 244 -19.69 -4.92 -15.60
C ARG A 244 -18.79 -4.29 -16.66
N ASP A 245 -18.75 -2.95 -16.72
CA ASP A 245 -17.87 -2.21 -17.64
C ASP A 245 -16.39 -2.56 -17.45
N HIS A 246 -15.95 -2.89 -16.23
CA HIS A 246 -14.55 -3.33 -15.99
C HIS A 246 -14.29 -4.71 -16.56
N VAL A 247 -15.28 -5.61 -16.49
CA VAL A 247 -15.16 -6.96 -17.05
C VAL A 247 -15.19 -6.91 -18.57
N GLU A 248 -16.10 -6.12 -19.16
CA GLU A 248 -16.21 -5.91 -20.61
C GLU A 248 -14.96 -5.23 -21.19
N TYR A 249 -14.28 -4.37 -20.42
CA TYR A 249 -13.00 -3.79 -20.81
C TYR A 249 -11.88 -4.85 -21.02
N GLY A 250 -11.95 -5.96 -20.29
CA GLY A 250 -10.97 -7.04 -20.29
C GLY A 250 -10.01 -6.96 -19.10
N LEU A 251 -10.06 -7.97 -18.22
CA LEU A 251 -9.27 -8.02 -16.99
C LEU A 251 -7.77 -8.15 -17.28
N GLU A 252 -7.41 -8.96 -18.28
CA GLU A 252 -6.03 -9.15 -18.75
C GLU A 252 -5.46 -7.84 -19.30
N ARG A 253 -6.24 -7.16 -20.15
CA ARG A 253 -5.87 -5.86 -20.72
C ARG A 253 -5.63 -4.82 -19.62
N LEU A 254 -6.54 -4.76 -18.64
CA LEU A 254 -6.44 -3.84 -17.53
C LEU A 254 -5.14 -4.06 -16.73
N ASN A 255 -4.82 -5.31 -16.40
CA ASN A 255 -3.59 -5.64 -15.68
C ASN A 255 -2.34 -5.19 -16.44
N GLU A 256 -2.28 -5.41 -17.76
CA GLU A 256 -1.13 -4.97 -18.57
C GLU A 256 -1.03 -3.46 -18.71
N GLU A 257 -2.14 -2.74 -18.91
CA GLU A 257 -2.11 -1.27 -19.02
C GLU A 257 -1.66 -0.61 -17.70
N VAL A 258 -2.11 -1.13 -16.56
CA VAL A 258 -1.66 -0.64 -15.25
C VAL A 258 -0.18 -0.94 -15.03
N ARG A 259 0.27 -2.14 -15.39
CA ARG A 259 1.69 -2.51 -15.31
C ARG A 259 2.55 -1.62 -16.21
N ALA A 260 2.17 -1.40 -17.46
CA ALA A 260 2.90 -0.57 -18.40
C ALA A 260 3.02 0.88 -17.90
N TRP A 261 1.96 1.40 -17.27
CA TRP A 261 2.00 2.69 -16.59
C TRP A 261 2.99 2.72 -15.42
N ILE A 262 2.99 1.72 -14.54
CA ILE A 262 3.94 1.64 -13.42
C ILE A 262 5.39 1.48 -13.91
N GLU A 263 5.61 0.71 -14.96
CA GLU A 263 6.92 0.55 -15.62
C GLU A 263 7.36 1.83 -16.36
N GLY A 264 6.45 2.78 -16.59
CA GLY A 264 6.69 3.99 -17.35
C GLY A 264 6.94 3.74 -18.84
N SER A 265 6.54 2.58 -19.35
CA SER A 265 6.64 2.22 -20.77
C SER A 265 5.48 2.80 -21.58
N GLU A 266 4.30 2.96 -20.98
CA GLU A 266 3.13 3.56 -21.62
C GLU A 266 2.35 4.47 -20.65
N GLY A 267 1.75 5.53 -21.20
CA GLY A 267 0.87 6.43 -20.44
C GLY A 267 1.60 7.36 -19.48
N SER A 268 1.39 8.67 -19.64
CA SER A 268 1.93 9.68 -18.71
C SER A 268 1.06 9.87 -17.46
N TRP A 269 -0.13 9.25 -17.42
CA TRP A 269 -1.15 9.49 -16.42
C TRP A 269 -1.73 8.19 -15.91
N MET A 270 -2.18 8.20 -14.65
CA MET A 270 -2.88 7.08 -14.05
C MET A 270 -4.07 6.63 -14.92
N PRO A 271 -4.18 5.34 -15.26
CA PRO A 271 -5.29 4.80 -16.04
C PRO A 271 -6.66 5.23 -15.51
N ARG A 272 -7.63 5.47 -16.40
CA ARG A 272 -8.98 5.93 -16.04
C ARG A 272 -9.70 4.95 -15.10
N LEU A 273 -9.46 3.66 -15.30
CA LEU A 273 -10.04 2.56 -14.51
C LEU A 273 -9.53 2.49 -13.07
N LEU A 274 -8.55 3.32 -12.70
CA LEU A 274 -8.05 3.49 -11.32
C LEU A 274 -8.51 4.82 -10.69
N ARG A 275 -9.28 5.63 -11.43
CA ARG A 275 -9.69 6.98 -11.03
C ARG A 275 -11.18 7.07 -10.73
N GLY A 276 -11.51 7.72 -9.62
CA GLY A 276 -12.88 8.02 -9.24
C GLY A 276 -13.53 6.91 -8.41
N ARG A 277 -14.71 7.23 -7.85
CA ARG A 277 -15.40 6.40 -6.87
C ARG A 277 -15.81 5.02 -7.39
N ASP A 278 -16.05 4.91 -8.68
CA ASP A 278 -16.51 3.65 -9.30
C ASP A 278 -15.37 2.81 -9.87
N SER A 279 -14.11 3.23 -9.67
CA SER A 279 -12.94 2.52 -10.18
C SER A 279 -12.59 1.26 -9.36
N LEU A 280 -11.78 0.37 -9.94
CA LEU A 280 -11.53 -0.96 -9.35
C LEU A 280 -10.96 -0.93 -7.93
N VAL A 281 -10.14 0.09 -7.65
CA VAL A 281 -9.46 0.26 -6.37
C VAL A 281 -10.24 1.16 -5.40
N TRP A 282 -11.34 1.79 -5.82
CA TRP A 282 -12.11 2.71 -4.96
C TRP A 282 -13.58 2.30 -4.78
N LEU A 283 -14.10 1.38 -5.61
CA LEU A 283 -15.50 0.98 -5.57
C LEU A 283 -15.86 0.40 -4.21
N ARG A 284 -16.92 0.94 -3.60
CA ARG A 284 -17.45 0.48 -2.30
C ARG A 284 -18.83 -0.18 -2.38
N LYS A 285 -19.38 -0.32 -3.59
CA LYS A 285 -20.77 -0.75 -3.82
C LYS A 285 -21.10 -2.12 -3.19
N PHE A 286 -20.12 -3.01 -3.09
CA PHE A 286 -20.31 -4.35 -2.52
C PHE A 286 -19.68 -4.53 -1.13
N SER A 287 -19.03 -3.49 -0.61
CA SER A 287 -18.28 -3.53 0.65
C SER A 287 -18.90 -2.65 1.73
N ASP A 288 -19.59 -1.56 1.36
CA ASP A 288 -20.17 -0.59 2.28
C ASP A 288 -21.61 -0.94 2.69
N GLY A 289 -21.88 -0.83 3.99
CA GLY A 289 -23.19 -1.10 4.57
C GLY A 289 -23.64 -2.57 4.64
N GLU A 290 -24.87 -2.77 5.11
CA GLU A 290 -25.51 -4.09 5.23
C GLU A 290 -26.32 -4.46 3.97
N ASN A 291 -26.78 -3.47 3.20
CA ASN A 291 -27.60 -3.65 2.00
C ASN A 291 -26.73 -3.70 0.74
N CYS A 292 -26.00 -4.81 0.57
CA CYS A 292 -25.25 -5.06 -0.65
C CYS A 292 -26.21 -5.29 -1.84
N ASP A 293 -25.92 -4.67 -2.98
CA ASP A 293 -26.67 -4.84 -4.23
C ASP A 293 -26.36 -6.21 -4.86
N CYS A 294 -26.97 -7.26 -4.29
CA CYS A 294 -26.68 -8.64 -4.64
C CYS A 294 -27.06 -9.01 -6.08
N ALA A 295 -28.09 -8.36 -6.64
CA ALA A 295 -28.50 -8.60 -8.03
C ALA A 295 -27.45 -8.08 -9.01
N HIS A 296 -26.94 -6.87 -8.77
CA HIS A 296 -25.86 -6.32 -9.59
C HIS A 296 -24.56 -7.10 -9.41
N LEU A 297 -24.25 -7.53 -8.18
CA LEU A 297 -23.08 -8.39 -7.93
C LEU A 297 -23.17 -9.70 -8.72
N GLU A 298 -24.33 -10.34 -8.75
CA GLU A 298 -24.56 -11.58 -9.50
C GLU A 298 -24.41 -11.40 -11.00
N GLU A 299 -24.86 -10.26 -11.56
CA GLU A 299 -24.61 -9.91 -12.96
C GLU A 299 -23.11 -9.80 -13.26
N VAL A 300 -22.35 -9.10 -12.41
CA VAL A 300 -20.91 -8.96 -12.57
C VAL A 300 -20.21 -10.32 -12.49
N LEU A 301 -20.52 -11.13 -11.48
CA LEU A 301 -19.89 -12.45 -11.31
C LEU A 301 -20.21 -13.38 -12.49
N SER A 302 -21.45 -13.36 -12.99
CA SER A 302 -21.88 -14.17 -14.13
C SER A 302 -21.17 -13.78 -15.43
N SER A 303 -20.69 -12.54 -15.55
CA SER A 303 -19.91 -12.07 -16.69
C SER A 303 -18.45 -12.57 -16.67
N ILE A 304 -17.97 -13.15 -15.56
CA ILE A 304 -16.61 -13.68 -15.42
C ILE A 304 -16.66 -15.21 -15.40
N PRO A 305 -16.17 -15.90 -16.45
CA PRO A 305 -16.26 -17.36 -16.53
C PRO A 305 -15.65 -18.07 -15.31
N GLY A 306 -16.44 -18.97 -14.72
CA GLY A 306 -16.04 -19.85 -13.61
C GLY A 306 -16.05 -19.19 -12.22
N VAL A 307 -16.31 -17.88 -12.12
CA VAL A 307 -16.27 -17.17 -10.84
C VAL A 307 -17.60 -17.27 -10.10
N ARG A 308 -17.53 -17.54 -8.80
CA ARG A 308 -18.67 -17.62 -7.88
C ARG A 308 -18.68 -16.53 -6.82
N ARG A 309 -17.53 -15.88 -6.58
CA ARG A 309 -17.40 -14.85 -5.54
C ARG A 309 -16.34 -13.80 -5.86
N MET A 310 -16.56 -12.61 -5.30
CA MET A 310 -15.62 -11.49 -5.26
C MET A 310 -15.08 -11.33 -3.84
N VAL A 311 -13.75 -11.26 -3.71
CA VAL A 311 -13.06 -11.01 -2.44
C VAL A 311 -12.38 -9.65 -2.52
N MET A 312 -12.63 -8.79 -1.53
CA MET A 312 -12.24 -7.38 -1.57
C MET A 312 -11.80 -6.81 -0.21
N GLY A 313 -10.90 -5.82 -0.27
CA GLY A 313 -10.37 -5.06 0.86
C GLY A 313 -11.01 -3.67 0.94
N HIS A 314 -10.20 -2.61 1.11
CA HIS A 314 -10.51 -1.18 0.97
C HIS A 314 -11.49 -0.56 1.98
N THR A 315 -12.49 -1.33 2.40
CA THR A 315 -13.56 -0.89 3.28
C THR A 315 -13.51 -1.67 4.57
N ILE A 316 -12.91 -1.04 5.58
CA ILE A 316 -12.75 -1.58 6.92
C ILE A 316 -14.07 -2.14 7.47
N GLN A 317 -14.02 -3.40 7.87
CA GLN A 317 -15.07 -4.13 8.57
C GLN A 317 -14.68 -4.34 10.03
N GLU A 318 -15.66 -4.60 10.89
CA GLU A 318 -15.39 -5.06 12.27
C GLU A 318 -14.67 -6.42 12.28
N ARG A 319 -15.06 -7.29 11.35
CA ARG A 319 -14.48 -8.61 11.09
C ARG A 319 -14.62 -8.98 9.63
N ILE A 320 -13.82 -9.95 9.18
CA ILE A 320 -14.06 -10.60 7.89
C ILE A 320 -15.47 -11.15 7.87
N ASN A 321 -16.19 -10.87 6.79
CA ASN A 321 -17.57 -11.32 6.65
C ASN A 321 -17.96 -11.46 5.18
N GLY A 322 -19.03 -12.21 4.93
CA GLY A 322 -19.62 -12.37 3.61
C GLY A 322 -21.04 -11.84 3.55
N VAL A 323 -21.39 -11.28 2.40
CA VAL A 323 -22.75 -10.83 2.04
C VAL A 323 -23.19 -11.53 0.76
N CYS A 324 -24.49 -11.46 0.44
CA CYS A 324 -25.07 -12.11 -0.73
C CYS A 324 -24.72 -13.60 -0.79
N GLU A 325 -24.92 -14.32 0.31
CA GLU A 325 -24.60 -15.76 0.42
C GLU A 325 -23.11 -16.07 0.14
N ASN A 326 -22.20 -15.21 0.62
CA ASN A 326 -20.75 -15.25 0.39
C ASN A 326 -20.33 -15.06 -1.07
N ARG A 327 -21.18 -14.47 -1.92
CA ARG A 327 -20.78 -13.99 -3.24
C ARG A 327 -19.89 -12.75 -3.17
N ALA A 328 -20.00 -11.94 -2.12
CA ALA A 328 -19.02 -10.89 -1.81
C ALA A 328 -18.43 -11.14 -0.42
N ILE A 329 -17.11 -11.17 -0.33
CA ILE A 329 -16.36 -11.38 0.91
C ILE A 329 -15.44 -10.19 1.16
N ARG A 330 -15.59 -9.59 2.33
CA ARG A 330 -14.93 -8.36 2.74
C ARG A 330 -13.84 -8.74 3.74
N VAL A 331 -12.58 -8.53 3.37
CA VAL A 331 -11.41 -9.04 4.12
C VAL A 331 -10.58 -7.97 4.81
N ASP A 332 -10.89 -6.68 4.60
CA ASP A 332 -10.25 -5.59 5.33
C ASP A 332 -10.86 -5.43 6.73
N VAL A 333 -10.04 -5.65 7.77
CA VAL A 333 -10.41 -5.50 9.19
C VAL A 333 -9.74 -4.30 9.85
N GLY A 334 -9.16 -3.39 9.05
CA GLY A 334 -8.42 -2.24 9.55
C GLY A 334 -7.20 -2.63 10.40
N LEU A 335 -6.50 -3.67 9.95
CA LEU A 335 -5.41 -4.35 10.66
C LEU A 335 -4.33 -3.39 11.19
N SER A 336 -3.92 -2.43 10.37
CA SER A 336 -2.84 -1.48 10.66
C SER A 336 -3.16 -0.54 11.83
N LYS A 337 -2.15 -0.23 12.65
CA LYS A 337 -2.21 0.83 13.68
C LYS A 337 -2.52 2.20 13.09
N GLY A 338 -2.18 2.44 11.83
CA GLY A 338 -2.51 3.67 11.10
C GLY A 338 -3.99 3.76 10.65
N CYS A 339 -4.77 2.70 10.93
CA CYS A 339 -6.20 2.61 10.68
C CYS A 339 -6.97 2.43 11.99
N THR A 340 -7.53 1.25 12.26
CA THR A 340 -8.30 0.96 13.48
C THR A 340 -7.50 0.13 14.49
N ASN A 341 -6.26 -0.24 14.16
CA ASN A 341 -5.43 -1.16 14.96
C ASN A 341 -6.13 -2.51 15.21
N GLY A 342 -6.89 -2.98 14.21
CA GLY A 342 -7.66 -4.23 14.27
C GLY A 342 -6.81 -5.45 14.62
N LEU A 343 -7.45 -6.46 15.20
CA LEU A 343 -6.78 -7.75 15.42
C LEU A 343 -6.66 -8.50 14.09
N PRO A 344 -5.52 -9.20 13.83
CA PRO A 344 -5.36 -10.02 12.65
C PRO A 344 -6.51 -11.00 12.41
N GLU A 345 -7.12 -10.88 11.23
CA GLU A 345 -8.00 -11.88 10.65
C GLU A 345 -7.57 -12.16 9.21
N VAL A 346 -7.68 -13.42 8.79
CA VAL A 346 -7.42 -13.84 7.41
C VAL A 346 -8.51 -14.81 6.96
N LEU A 347 -8.85 -14.75 5.67
CA LEU A 347 -9.79 -15.68 5.06
C LEU A 347 -9.01 -16.87 4.52
N GLU A 348 -9.46 -18.08 4.83
CA GLU A 348 -8.95 -19.31 4.24
C GLU A 348 -10.09 -20.03 3.50
N ILE A 349 -9.78 -20.52 2.31
CA ILE A 349 -10.68 -21.28 1.45
C ILE A 349 -10.00 -22.62 1.14
N VAL A 350 -10.59 -23.71 1.62
CA VAL A 350 -10.09 -25.08 1.41
C VAL A 350 -10.96 -25.78 0.36
N ASP A 351 -10.29 -26.39 -0.63
CA ASP A 351 -10.89 -27.11 -1.77
C ASP A 351 -11.95 -26.29 -2.54
N GLY A 352 -11.80 -24.96 -2.54
CA GLY A 352 -12.73 -24.02 -3.18
C GLY A 352 -14.14 -23.96 -2.55
N LYS A 353 -14.37 -24.63 -1.42
CA LYS A 353 -15.71 -24.81 -0.83
C LYS A 353 -15.81 -24.37 0.61
N HIS A 354 -14.79 -24.63 1.42
CA HIS A 354 -14.85 -24.41 2.86
C HIS A 354 -14.18 -23.09 3.22
N LEU A 355 -15.01 -22.09 3.54
CA LEU A 355 -14.55 -20.79 4.00
C LEU A 355 -14.36 -20.82 5.51
N ARG A 356 -13.16 -20.45 5.96
CA ARG A 356 -12.80 -20.33 7.38
C ARG A 356 -12.15 -18.97 7.61
N ILE A 357 -12.54 -18.29 8.67
CA ILE A 357 -11.88 -17.06 9.11
C ILE A 357 -10.92 -17.45 10.24
N LEU A 358 -9.63 -17.28 10.03
CA LEU A 358 -8.65 -17.42 11.11
C LEU A 358 -8.52 -16.06 11.79
N THR A 359 -8.60 -16.04 13.12
CA THR A 359 -8.60 -14.79 13.90
C THR A 359 -7.67 -14.93 15.09
N SER A 360 -6.91 -13.87 15.38
CA SER A 360 -6.12 -13.81 16.62
C SER A 360 -6.98 -13.44 17.83
N ASN A 361 -8.27 -13.16 17.65
CA ASN A 361 -9.20 -12.87 18.73
C ASN A 361 -9.70 -14.17 19.40
N GLU A 362 -9.28 -14.41 20.65
CA GLU A 362 -9.60 -15.62 21.40
C GLU A 362 -11.11 -15.85 21.58
N VAL A 363 -11.89 -14.77 21.77
CA VAL A 363 -13.34 -14.85 21.96
C VAL A 363 -14.02 -15.40 20.70
N PHE A 364 -13.55 -15.01 19.52
CA PHE A 364 -14.09 -15.48 18.25
C PHE A 364 -13.57 -16.87 17.89
N ARG A 365 -12.32 -17.20 18.25
CA ARG A 365 -11.78 -18.55 18.09
C ARG A 365 -12.61 -19.59 18.85
N GLN A 366 -12.94 -19.33 20.11
CA GLN A 366 -13.80 -20.20 20.90
C GLN A 366 -15.21 -20.36 20.29
N LYS A 367 -15.83 -19.25 19.85
CA LYS A 367 -17.16 -19.30 19.21
C LYS A 367 -17.18 -20.08 17.89
N GLN A 368 -16.08 -20.12 17.13
CA GLN A 368 -15.96 -20.96 15.93
C GLN A 368 -15.78 -22.44 16.27
N GLU A 369 -14.98 -22.76 17.29
CA GLU A 369 -14.80 -24.14 17.78
C GLU A 369 -16.14 -24.74 18.26
N TYR A 370 -16.95 -23.97 19.00
CA TYR A 370 -18.29 -24.42 19.43
C TYR A 370 -19.31 -24.60 18.30
N LYS A 371 -19.10 -23.97 17.13
CA LYS A 371 -19.99 -24.11 15.95
C LYS A 371 -19.60 -25.24 15.00
N THR A 372 -18.41 -25.83 15.17
CA THR A 372 -17.96 -26.94 14.34
C THR A 372 -18.48 -28.25 14.95
N PRO A 373 -19.33 -29.04 14.27
CA PRO A 373 -19.76 -30.32 14.83
C PRO A 373 -18.55 -31.21 15.03
N ALA A 374 -18.32 -31.67 16.26
CA ALA A 374 -17.35 -32.71 16.52
C ALA A 374 -17.72 -33.93 15.66
N VAL A 375 -16.80 -34.41 14.82
CA VAL A 375 -16.96 -35.65 14.07
C VAL A 375 -17.09 -36.77 15.09
N VAL A 376 -18.32 -37.20 15.36
CA VAL A 376 -18.61 -38.39 16.14
C VAL A 376 -18.23 -39.57 15.25
N ARG A 377 -17.14 -40.27 15.61
CA ARG A 377 -16.86 -41.60 15.09
C ARG A 377 -18.04 -42.49 15.44
N GLU A 378 -18.75 -43.00 14.43
CA GLU A 378 -19.79 -44.01 14.61
C GLU A 378 -19.18 -45.28 15.19
N GLY A 379 -19.42 -45.49 16.48
CA GLY A 379 -19.30 -46.77 17.18
C GLY A 379 -20.66 -47.08 17.79
N GLY A 380 -21.22 -48.24 17.45
CA GLY A 380 -22.64 -48.53 17.56
C GLY A 380 -23.26 -48.49 18.96
N GLY A 381 -24.53 -48.10 18.98
CA GLY A 381 -25.58 -48.72 19.79
C GLY A 381 -25.63 -48.40 21.28
N ARG A 382 -26.40 -47.37 21.66
CA ARG A 382 -27.59 -47.48 22.53
C ARG A 382 -28.21 -46.09 22.77
N LYS A 383 -29.54 -46.04 22.78
CA LYS A 383 -30.37 -44.84 23.00
C LYS A 383 -29.98 -44.13 24.32
N ALA A 384 -29.66 -42.84 24.23
CA ALA A 384 -29.69 -41.94 25.38
C ALA A 384 -30.44 -40.65 25.00
N ARG A 385 -31.45 -40.33 25.82
CA ARG A 385 -32.33 -39.17 25.70
C ARG A 385 -31.61 -37.99 26.36
N ILE A 386 -31.21 -36.98 25.59
CA ILE A 386 -30.54 -35.77 26.12
C ILE A 386 -31.59 -34.68 26.26
N SER A 387 -31.83 -34.23 27.49
CA SER A 387 -32.65 -33.05 27.80
C SER A 387 -31.81 -31.79 27.69
N TRP A 388 -32.33 -30.75 27.02
CA TRP A 388 -31.73 -29.43 26.99
C TRP A 388 -32.23 -28.60 28.19
N SER A 389 -31.30 -28.19 29.05
CA SER A 389 -31.56 -27.18 30.08
C SER A 389 -31.12 -25.81 29.55
N ILE A 390 -32.08 -24.95 29.21
CA ILE A 390 -31.84 -23.54 28.87
C ILE A 390 -31.88 -22.74 30.18
N PRO A 391 -30.82 -22.01 30.58
CA PRO A 391 -30.94 -21.03 31.63
C PRO A 391 -31.68 -19.79 31.09
N ARG A 392 -32.86 -19.50 31.66
CA ARG A 392 -33.49 -18.19 31.56
C ARG A 392 -32.65 -17.19 32.37
N ILE A 393 -32.09 -16.18 31.73
CA ILE A 393 -31.68 -14.95 32.41
C ILE A 393 -32.61 -13.83 31.95
N SER A 394 -33.25 -13.25 32.95
CA SER A 394 -34.28 -12.22 32.88
C SER A 394 -33.75 -10.88 32.39
N ASN A 395 -34.64 -10.16 31.71
CA ASN A 395 -34.58 -8.76 31.33
C ASN A 395 -33.93 -7.83 32.38
N MET A 396 -33.10 -6.92 31.88
CA MET A 396 -33.02 -5.56 32.39
C MET A 396 -32.96 -4.59 31.20
N MET A 397 -34.13 -4.11 30.77
CA MET A 397 -34.24 -2.91 29.95
C MET A 397 -33.97 -1.69 30.83
N LYS A 398 -33.12 -0.77 30.34
CA LYS A 398 -33.38 0.68 30.40
C LYS A 398 -32.49 1.42 29.40
N GLN A 399 -33.15 1.88 28.34
CA GLN A 399 -32.98 3.16 27.64
C GLN A 399 -31.61 3.87 27.70
N THR A 400 -30.99 4.02 26.54
CA THR A 400 -30.52 5.34 26.09
C THR A 400 -30.47 5.38 24.56
N THR A 401 -31.20 6.34 23.99
CA THR A 401 -31.27 6.65 22.57
C THR A 401 -30.39 7.88 22.31
N LEU A 402 -29.85 7.99 21.07
CA LEU A 402 -29.07 9.10 20.47
C LEU A 402 -27.58 9.15 20.89
N SER A 403 -26.59 9.35 20.02
CA SER A 403 -26.57 9.96 18.68
C SER A 403 -25.36 9.44 17.89
N PHE A 404 -25.55 9.05 16.62
CA PHE A 404 -24.44 8.81 15.69
C PHE A 404 -23.84 10.15 15.27
N THR A 405 -22.61 10.42 15.71
CA THR A 405 -21.82 11.53 15.21
C THR A 405 -20.61 10.94 14.51
N ALA A 406 -20.42 11.34 13.25
CA ALA A 406 -19.27 10.99 12.43
C ALA A 406 -17.97 11.27 13.20
N VAL A 407 -17.14 10.23 13.38
CA VAL A 407 -15.77 10.40 13.88
C VAL A 407 -14.93 10.90 12.72
N PHE A 408 -14.84 12.22 12.58
CA PHE A 408 -13.74 12.85 11.88
C PHE A 408 -12.45 12.56 12.66
N ALA A 409 -11.43 12.13 11.93
CA ALA A 409 -10.08 11.96 12.44
C ALA A 409 -9.58 13.25 13.11
N GLN A 410 -9.46 13.23 14.44
CA GLN A 410 -8.57 14.12 15.18
C GLN A 410 -7.45 13.27 15.77
N GLY A 411 -6.43 13.03 14.95
CA GLY A 411 -5.11 12.58 15.40
C GLY A 411 -4.19 13.79 15.45
N ILE A 412 -3.98 14.33 16.66
CA ILE A 412 -2.95 15.35 16.93
C ILE A 412 -1.60 14.63 16.91
N ASN A 413 -0.83 14.81 15.83
CA ASN A 413 0.62 14.61 15.79
C ASN A 413 1.19 15.48 14.66
N GLY A 414 2.32 16.15 14.89
CA GLY A 414 2.86 17.19 14.02
C GLY A 414 2.92 16.79 12.53
N HIS A 415 2.00 17.34 11.73
CA HIS A 415 1.85 16.99 10.32
C HIS A 415 3.01 17.55 9.48
N CYS A 416 3.65 16.66 8.70
CA CYS A 416 4.30 16.98 7.43
C CYS A 416 3.27 17.09 6.28
N GLY A 417 2.00 16.81 6.55
CA GLY A 417 0.90 17.03 5.62
C GLY A 417 0.72 18.52 5.36
N GLY A 418 1.26 18.97 4.21
CA GLY A 418 0.69 20.12 3.53
C GLY A 418 -0.63 19.73 2.88
N ASP A 419 -1.39 20.73 2.41
CA ASP A 419 -2.43 20.49 1.42
C ASP A 419 -1.90 19.59 0.30
N PRO A 420 -2.76 18.80 -0.36
CA PRO A 420 -2.34 17.96 -1.47
C PRO A 420 -1.45 18.77 -2.41
N LEU A 421 -0.43 18.15 -3.01
CA LEU A 421 0.16 18.66 -4.25
C LEU A 421 -0.87 18.53 -5.38
N LEU A 422 -2.06 19.13 -5.21
CA LEU A 422 -3.08 19.31 -6.22
C LEU A 422 -2.60 20.43 -7.13
N GLY A 423 -1.92 20.06 -8.20
CA GLY A 423 -1.69 20.98 -9.31
C GLY A 423 -0.43 20.76 -10.10
N TYR A 424 -0.32 19.62 -10.79
CA TYR A 424 0.29 19.58 -12.13
C TYR A 424 -0.51 18.64 -13.03
N GLY A 425 -1.78 19.00 -13.27
CA GLY A 425 -2.39 18.70 -14.56
C GLY A 425 -1.85 19.72 -15.55
N LEU A 426 -1.06 19.29 -16.53
CA LEU A 426 -0.90 20.07 -17.74
C LEU A 426 -2.27 20.07 -18.44
N ASN A 427 -2.80 21.26 -18.69
CA ASN A 427 -4.13 21.48 -19.28
C ASN A 427 -4.39 20.56 -20.49
N GLU A 428 -5.45 19.77 -20.45
CA GLU A 428 -6.15 19.30 -21.64
C GLU A 428 -7.37 20.19 -21.92
N PRO A 429 -7.75 20.38 -23.20
CA PRO A 429 -8.82 21.29 -23.57
C PRO A 429 -10.18 20.76 -23.08
N PRO A 430 -11.15 21.65 -22.77
CA PRO A 430 -12.46 21.23 -22.34
C PRO A 430 -13.18 20.44 -23.45
N LEU A 431 -13.60 19.23 -23.12
CA LEU A 431 -14.55 18.45 -23.90
C LEU A 431 -15.85 19.25 -24.00
N LYS A 432 -16.23 19.65 -25.22
CA LYS A 432 -17.54 20.22 -25.53
C LYS A 432 -18.60 19.16 -25.23
N ALA A 433 -19.44 19.43 -24.23
CA ALA A 433 -20.70 18.73 -24.07
C ALA A 433 -21.58 19.07 -25.28
N ASN A 434 -22.04 18.06 -26.01
CA ASN A 434 -23.05 18.21 -27.04
C ASN A 434 -24.38 18.57 -26.39
N ASP A 435 -24.98 19.67 -26.87
CA ASP A 435 -26.36 20.05 -26.65
C ASP A 435 -27.31 18.95 -27.14
N THR A 436 -28.13 18.42 -26.23
CA THR A 436 -29.49 17.98 -26.58
C THR A 436 -30.46 18.57 -25.56
N LYS A 437 -31.21 19.56 -26.03
CA LYS A 437 -32.36 20.18 -25.37
C LYS A 437 -33.55 19.22 -25.29
N GLY A 438 -34.30 19.27 -24.18
CA GLY A 438 -35.68 18.80 -24.11
C GLY A 438 -36.17 18.74 -22.65
N PRO A 439 -37.36 19.30 -22.31
CA PRO A 439 -37.62 19.89 -21.00
C PRO A 439 -38.40 18.97 -20.04
N ASP A 440 -38.31 19.24 -18.74
CA ASP A 440 -39.50 19.60 -17.96
C ASP A 440 -39.12 20.15 -16.56
N THR A 441 -39.75 21.28 -16.27
CA THR A 441 -39.72 22.09 -15.05
C THR A 441 -40.43 21.39 -13.89
N ILE A 442 -39.91 21.52 -12.66
CA ILE A 442 -40.68 21.78 -11.43
C ILE A 442 -39.79 22.58 -10.46
N SER A 443 -40.31 23.73 -10.02
CA SER A 443 -39.73 24.68 -9.07
C SER A 443 -39.93 24.24 -7.62
N PHE A 444 -39.04 24.61 -6.69
CA PHE A 444 -39.42 24.91 -5.31
C PHE A 444 -38.61 26.06 -4.71
N ASN A 445 -39.33 26.88 -3.93
CA ASN A 445 -38.99 28.19 -3.39
C ASN A 445 -37.88 28.19 -2.33
N ASP A 446 -37.20 29.32 -2.31
CA ASP A 446 -36.38 29.91 -1.25
C ASP A 446 -37.24 30.26 -0.03
N ASP A 447 -36.78 29.95 1.18
CA ASP A 447 -37.18 30.69 2.38
C ASP A 447 -36.09 30.58 3.46
N ARG A 448 -35.44 31.72 3.70
CA ARG A 448 -34.51 31.98 4.81
C ARG A 448 -35.29 32.14 6.11
N ARG A 449 -34.78 31.58 7.21
CA ARG A 449 -34.92 32.19 8.56
C ARG A 449 -33.67 31.99 9.41
N ASP A 450 -33.22 33.12 9.95
CA ASP A 450 -32.24 33.27 11.02
C ASP A 450 -32.69 32.59 12.32
N ALA A 451 -31.75 32.02 13.07
CA ALA A 451 -31.85 31.87 14.52
C ALA A 451 -30.46 31.87 15.16
N SER A 452 -30.19 32.95 15.89
CA SER A 452 -29.10 33.16 16.84
C SER A 452 -29.29 32.33 18.11
N VAL A 453 -28.24 31.68 18.63
CA VAL A 453 -28.18 31.20 20.03
C VAL A 453 -26.80 31.43 20.64
N GLU A 454 -26.83 31.81 21.92
CA GLU A 454 -25.83 32.45 22.75
C GLU A 454 -24.63 31.58 23.18
N VAL A 455 -23.53 32.26 23.51
CA VAL A 455 -22.31 31.72 24.14
C VAL A 455 -22.35 32.01 25.65
N PRO A 456 -22.12 31.02 26.54
CA PRO A 456 -21.78 31.30 27.92
C PRO A 456 -20.26 31.37 28.12
N ARG A 457 -19.83 32.41 28.84
CA ARG A 457 -18.45 32.60 29.33
C ARG A 457 -18.30 32.10 30.78
N ARG A 458 -17.06 31.68 31.07
CA ARG A 458 -16.29 31.66 32.33
C ARG A 458 -16.23 30.36 33.15
N GLY A 459 -14.98 29.98 33.44
CA GLY A 459 -14.55 29.23 34.61
C GLY A 459 -13.02 29.17 34.67
N VAL A 460 -12.40 30.06 35.46
CA VAL A 460 -10.98 30.02 35.84
C VAL A 460 -10.89 29.26 37.17
N VAL A 461 -10.01 28.28 37.28
CA VAL A 461 -9.53 27.74 38.57
C VAL A 461 -8.02 27.46 38.49
N HIS A 462 -7.28 27.97 39.48
CA HIS A 462 -5.87 27.72 39.79
C HIS A 462 -5.74 26.53 40.76
N SER A 463 -4.59 25.82 40.74
CA SER A 463 -3.78 25.26 41.87
C SER A 463 -2.86 24.13 41.36
N ARG A 464 -1.53 24.29 41.28
CA ARG A 464 -0.45 24.10 42.29
C ARG A 464 0.03 22.65 42.54
N HIS A 465 1.29 22.42 42.14
CA HIS A 465 2.38 21.56 42.64
C HIS A 465 2.17 20.08 42.99
N LEU A 466 3.05 19.22 42.42
CA LEU A 466 3.94 18.34 43.19
C LEU A 466 5.21 17.98 42.38
N LEU A 467 6.27 17.71 43.14
CA LEU A 467 7.69 17.72 42.80
C LEU A 467 8.24 16.28 42.80
N GLY A 468 9.24 15.99 41.95
CA GLY A 468 10.30 15.01 42.19
C GLY A 468 10.09 13.58 41.66
N PHE A 469 10.95 13.13 40.73
CA PHE A 469 12.22 12.46 41.05
C PHE A 469 12.97 12.13 39.75
N PHE A 470 14.22 12.60 39.66
CA PHE A 470 15.21 12.16 38.68
C PHE A 470 15.92 10.90 39.21
N ILE A 471 16.09 9.89 38.38
CA ILE A 471 17.12 8.87 38.57
C ILE A 471 18.06 8.93 37.37
N VAL A 472 19.30 9.28 37.71
CA VAL A 472 20.51 9.22 36.89
C VAL A 472 20.98 7.77 36.85
N ASN A 473 21.39 7.28 35.68
CA ASN A 473 22.39 6.22 35.60
C ASN A 473 23.44 6.64 34.57
N ALA A 474 24.67 6.74 35.06
CA ALA A 474 25.89 7.02 34.33
C ALA A 474 26.86 5.86 34.58
N PHE A 475 27.45 5.31 33.51
CA PHE A 475 28.72 4.56 33.41
C PHE A 475 28.84 4.23 31.90
N ASP A 476 29.95 4.33 31.18
CA ASP A 476 31.34 4.63 31.51
C ASP A 476 32.09 5.16 30.26
N ARG A 477 33.31 5.60 30.50
CA ARG A 477 34.28 6.41 29.74
C ARG A 477 34.72 5.86 28.36
N GLY A 478 35.09 6.82 27.50
CA GLY A 478 36.49 7.00 27.12
C GLY A 478 36.84 6.88 25.64
N ALA A 479 37.19 8.01 25.00
CA ALA A 479 38.51 8.22 24.37
C ALA A 479 38.56 9.50 23.50
N ARG A 480 39.43 10.42 23.94
CA ARG A 480 40.39 11.26 23.20
C ARG A 480 39.94 11.98 21.91
N ALA A 481 39.93 13.30 22.05
CA ALA A 481 40.08 14.29 20.99
C ALA A 481 41.40 14.15 20.22
N THR A 482 41.35 14.42 18.92
CA THR A 482 42.40 15.16 18.22
C THR A 482 41.77 16.14 17.23
N SER A 483 42.23 17.38 17.32
CA SER A 483 41.91 18.53 16.50
C SER A 483 42.55 18.42 15.11
N SER A 484 41.90 18.93 14.07
CA SER A 484 42.58 19.31 12.83
C SER A 484 41.91 20.56 12.24
N HIS A 485 42.75 21.53 11.91
CA HIS A 485 42.43 22.88 11.49
C HIS A 485 41.61 22.97 10.20
N LEU A 486 40.61 23.85 10.20
CA LEU A 486 40.00 24.41 8.99
C LEU A 486 40.87 25.57 8.49
N THR A 487 41.47 25.41 7.30
CA THR A 487 42.08 26.53 6.56
C THR A 487 41.07 27.07 5.57
N VAL A 488 40.68 28.33 5.78
CA VAL A 488 39.91 29.13 4.83
C VAL A 488 40.86 29.64 3.75
N ILE A 489 40.61 29.30 2.48
CA ILE A 489 41.14 30.05 1.35
C ILE A 489 39.99 30.37 0.41
N GLY A 490 39.69 31.66 0.30
CA GLY A 490 38.80 32.21 -0.70
C GLY A 490 39.57 32.77 -1.91
N ARG A 491 38.83 32.79 -3.03
CA ARG A 491 38.79 33.79 -4.12
C ARG A 491 39.29 33.40 -5.52
N ARG A 492 38.30 33.58 -6.44
CA ARG A 492 38.34 34.21 -7.79
C ARG A 492 38.91 33.39 -8.95
N ARG A 493 38.55 33.57 -10.23
CA ARG A 493 37.36 34.01 -11.01
C ARG A 493 37.83 33.98 -12.49
N ALA A 494 36.97 33.54 -13.42
CA ALA A 494 37.02 33.75 -14.90
C ALA A 494 38.13 32.98 -15.69
N ALA A 495 38.00 32.59 -16.97
CA ALA A 495 37.16 33.08 -18.06
C ALA A 495 36.93 32.06 -19.22
N ARG A 496 35.79 32.27 -19.89
CA ARG A 496 35.38 32.09 -21.32
C ARG A 496 36.21 31.21 -22.30
N GLY A 497 35.48 30.36 -23.02
CA GLY A 497 35.74 29.94 -24.42
C GLY A 497 34.44 29.47 -25.08
N ARG A 498 34.15 29.90 -26.32
CA ARG A 498 32.90 29.66 -27.07
C ARG A 498 33.13 28.70 -28.27
N ARG A 499 32.20 27.73 -28.42
CA ARG A 499 31.55 27.17 -29.65
C ARG A 499 32.42 26.34 -30.65
N PRO A 500 31.85 25.41 -31.48
CA PRO A 500 30.51 25.46 -32.08
C PRO A 500 29.65 24.17 -32.08
N TRP A 501 28.49 24.34 -32.71
CA TRP A 501 27.24 23.58 -32.72
C TRP A 501 27.33 22.17 -33.34
N GLY A 502 26.66 21.22 -32.70
CA GLY A 502 26.14 19.99 -33.30
C GLY A 502 24.71 19.80 -32.80
N ALA A 503 23.78 19.57 -33.71
CA ALA A 503 22.35 19.48 -33.43
C ALA A 503 22.01 18.18 -32.68
N THR A 504 21.42 18.30 -31.50
CA THR A 504 20.66 17.23 -30.84
C THR A 504 19.42 17.83 -30.20
N GLN A 505 18.29 17.14 -30.36
CA GLN A 505 17.00 17.53 -29.82
C GLN A 505 17.09 17.69 -28.30
N GLY A 506 16.80 18.89 -27.81
CA GLY A 506 16.85 19.21 -26.39
C GLY A 506 15.62 18.65 -25.64
N PRO A 507 15.75 18.38 -24.33
CA PRO A 507 14.62 17.97 -23.51
C PRO A 507 13.63 19.13 -23.39
N VAL A 508 12.34 18.81 -23.49
CA VAL A 508 11.24 19.75 -23.26
C VAL A 508 11.33 20.24 -21.81
N GLN A 509 11.84 21.46 -21.62
CA GLN A 509 11.74 22.17 -20.35
C GLN A 509 10.27 22.46 -20.06
N GLN A 510 9.66 21.69 -19.15
CA GLN A 510 8.36 22.03 -18.59
C GLN A 510 8.55 23.08 -17.49
N SER A 511 8.12 24.30 -17.77
CA SER A 511 8.07 25.37 -16.77
C SER A 511 6.86 25.18 -15.85
N VAL A 512 7.14 24.99 -14.57
CA VAL A 512 6.17 24.99 -13.50
C VAL A 512 5.88 26.44 -13.08
N ARG A 513 4.64 26.93 -13.26
CA ARG A 513 4.19 28.26 -12.81
C ARG A 513 3.14 28.13 -11.71
N LEU A 514 3.46 28.67 -10.53
CA LEU A 514 2.55 28.77 -9.38
C LEU A 514 1.93 30.18 -9.36
N ARG A 515 0.60 30.29 -9.43
CA ARG A 515 -0.12 31.55 -9.15
C ARG A 515 -0.68 31.49 -7.73
N GLY A 516 -0.24 32.43 -6.89
CA GLY A 516 -0.66 32.53 -5.49
C GLY A 516 -2.09 33.06 -5.32
N VAL A 517 -2.73 32.64 -4.23
CA VAL A 517 -3.99 33.25 -3.76
C VAL A 517 -3.94 33.47 -2.25
N ARG A 518 -4.62 34.56 -1.88
CA ARG A 518 -4.62 35.34 -0.64
C ARG A 518 -5.24 34.61 0.55
N CYS A 519 -4.68 34.87 1.73
CA CYS A 519 -5.30 34.57 3.02
C CYS A 519 -6.64 35.31 3.19
N PHE A 520 -7.69 34.58 3.55
CA PHE A 520 -8.79 35.13 4.35
C PHE A 520 -8.79 34.46 5.72
N LYS A 521 -8.72 35.29 6.76
CA LYS A 521 -8.80 34.89 8.18
C LYS A 521 -10.22 34.45 8.52
N ARG A 522 -10.37 33.31 9.19
CA ARG A 522 -10.56 33.24 10.64
C ARG A 522 -10.38 31.83 11.16
#